data_AF-A0A7J9AUS1-F1
#
_entry.id   AF-A0A7J9AUS1-F1
#
_cell.length_a   1.000
_cell.length_b   1.000
_cell.length_c   1.000
_cell.angle_alpha   90.00
_cell.angle_beta   90.00
_cell.angle_gamma   90.00
#
_symmetry.space_group_name_H-M   'P 1'
#
loop_
_entity.id
_entity.type
_entity.pdbx_description
1 polymer ?
#
loop_
_entity_poly.entity_id
_entity_poly.type
_entity_poly.pdbx_seq_one_letter_code
_entity_poly.pdbx_strand_id
1 'polypeptide(L)'
;EAIEIIKASVTWAKQIWSTHNKVFDRSHDIAPRNCSLVNWIYMHTDGAVNLSTSYVSAREVIQNHQGNWILSFNHSLGVCSFFDGEL
;
A
#
# COMPACT_ATOMS: atom_id res chain seq x y z
N GLU A 1 4.53 -4.15 -17.74
CA GLU A 1 4.17 -4.72 -16.41
C GLU A 1 4.15 -3.67 -15.30
N ALA A 2 5.16 -2.80 -15.15
CA ALA A 2 5.17 -1.73 -14.14
C ALA A 2 3.91 -0.83 -14.10
N ILE A 3 3.32 -0.49 -15.24
CA ILE A 3 2.07 0.29 -15.30
C ILE A 3 0.89 -0.44 -14.63
N GLU A 4 0.83 -1.76 -14.74
CA GLU A 4 -0.24 -2.56 -14.12
C GLU A 4 -0.05 -2.68 -12.61
N ILE A 5 1.21 -2.76 -12.15
CA ILE A 5 1.56 -2.72 -10.72
C ILE A 5 1.17 -1.35 -10.13
N ILE A 6 1.60 -0.25 -10.75
CA ILE A 6 1.23 1.11 -10.30
C ILE A 6 -0.28 1.31 -10.29
N LYS A 7 -1.00 0.82 -11.32
CA LYS A 7 -2.47 0.89 -11.35
C LYS A 7 -3.11 0.06 -10.24
N ALA A 8 -2.58 -1.12 -9.94
CA ALA A 8 -3.06 -1.96 -8.85
C ALA A 8 -2.86 -1.24 -7.52
N SER A 9 -1.64 -0.75 -7.23
CA SER A 9 -1.32 -0.05 -5.98
C SER A 9 -2.13 1.26 -5.82
N VAL A 10 -2.33 2.03 -6.90
CA VAL A 10 -3.20 3.24 -6.88
C VAL A 10 -4.68 2.89 -6.65
N THR A 11 -5.18 1.83 -7.28
CA THR A 11 -6.57 1.39 -7.09
C THR A 11 -6.79 0.90 -5.67
N TRP A 12 -5.81 0.20 -5.10
CA TRP A 12 -5.84 -0.24 -3.71
C TRP A 12 -5.73 0.91 -2.71
N ALA A 13 -4.84 1.88 -2.94
CA ALA A 13 -4.75 3.09 -2.13
C ALA A 13 -6.09 3.85 -2.11
N LYS A 14 -6.76 3.96 -3.28
CA LYS A 14 -8.11 4.53 -3.38
C LYS A 14 -9.14 3.73 -2.61
N GLN A 15 -9.07 2.40 -2.63
CA GLN A 15 -10.00 1.54 -1.91
C GLN A 15 -9.82 1.63 -0.40
N ILE A 16 -8.58 1.62 0.10
CA ILE A 16 -8.28 1.86 1.52
C ILE A 16 -8.79 3.23 1.95
N TRP A 17 -8.51 4.28 1.16
CA TRP A 17 -9.00 5.64 1.42
C TRP A 17 -10.54 5.70 1.48
N SER A 18 -11.23 5.08 0.52
CA SER A 18 -12.69 5.01 0.49
C SER A 18 -13.27 4.26 1.69
N THR A 19 -12.62 3.18 2.12
CA THR A 19 -13.08 2.36 3.25
C THR A 19 -12.81 3.05 4.58
N HIS A 20 -11.67 3.73 4.71
CA HIS A 20 -11.31 4.49 5.91
C HIS A 20 -12.21 5.72 6.12
N ASN A 21 -12.58 6.43 5.04
CA ASN A 21 -13.52 7.56 5.14
C ASN A 21 -14.94 7.12 5.52
N LYS A 22 -15.39 5.92 5.11
CA LYS A 22 -16.68 5.36 5.52
C LYS A 22 -16.76 4.98 7.01
N VAL A 23 -15.62 4.73 7.66
CA VAL A 23 -15.57 4.50 9.11
C VAL A 23 -15.73 5.81 9.88
N PHE A 24 -15.22 6.93 9.33
CA PHE A 24 -15.43 8.28 9.87
C PHE A 24 -16.85 8.84 9.62
N ASP A 25 -17.54 8.38 8.57
CA ASP A 25 -18.87 8.87 8.19
C ASP A 25 -20.01 8.38 9.11
N ARG A 26 -19.72 7.52 10.09
CA ARG A 26 -20.70 7.09 11.12
C ARG A 26 -20.69 7.94 12.38
N SER A 27 -19.81 8.93 12.48
CA SER A 27 -19.88 9.95 13.53
C SER A 27 -20.63 11.17 12.99
N HIS A 28 -21.91 11.25 13.35
CA HIS A 28 -22.73 12.45 13.16
C HIS A 28 -22.06 13.67 13.80
N ASP A 29 -22.12 14.78 13.06
CA ASP A 29 -21.94 16.19 13.46
C ASP A 29 -20.65 16.57 14.18
N ILE A 30 -19.89 17.49 13.58
CA ILE A 30 -19.38 18.75 14.16
C ILE A 30 -18.42 19.40 13.13
N ALA A 31 -18.82 20.59 12.63
CA ALA A 31 -18.05 21.74 12.10
C ALA A 31 -16.67 21.55 11.39
N PRO A 32 -16.32 22.39 10.39
CA PRO A 32 -14.98 22.40 9.80
C PRO A 32 -13.99 23.04 10.78
N ARG A 33 -13.51 22.26 11.75
CA ARG A 33 -12.45 22.68 12.67
C ARG A 33 -11.21 21.84 12.43
N ASN A 34 -10.19 22.53 11.94
CA ASN A 34 -8.78 22.18 11.99
C ASN A 34 -8.37 20.94 11.20
N CYS A 35 -7.54 21.19 10.18
CA CYS A 35 -6.65 20.20 9.56
C CYS A 35 -5.56 19.75 10.56
N SER A 36 -5.94 19.36 11.78
CA SER A 36 -5.02 18.90 12.82
C SER A 36 -4.98 17.39 12.83
N LEU A 37 -3.78 16.85 12.60
CA LEU A 37 -3.42 15.44 12.48
C LEU A 37 -3.89 14.78 11.18
N VAL A 38 -3.22 15.16 10.08
CA VAL A 38 -3.07 14.23 8.97
C VAL A 38 -2.52 12.93 9.57
N ASN A 39 -3.28 11.84 9.54
CA ASN A 39 -2.81 10.52 9.92
C ASN A 39 -2.02 9.97 8.74
N TRP A 40 -0.73 10.29 8.66
CA TRP A 40 0.13 9.81 7.58
C TRP A 40 0.20 8.28 7.67
N ILE A 41 0.09 7.64 6.52
CA ILE A 41 0.26 6.20 6.37
C ILE A 41 1.56 6.01 5.61
N TYR A 42 2.44 5.17 6.14
CA TYR A 42 3.68 4.79 5.46
C TYR A 42 3.44 3.50 4.70
N MET A 43 3.89 3.46 3.45
CA MET A 43 3.89 2.27 2.61
C MET A 43 5.34 1.90 2.31
N HIS A 44 5.72 0.70 2.69
CA HIS A 44 7.01 0.12 2.39
C HIS A 44 6.79 -0.98 1.35
N THR A 45 7.58 -0.96 0.28
CA THR A 45 7.63 -2.01 -0.74
C THR A 45 9.06 -2.54 -0.82
N ASP A 46 9.20 -3.84 -1.02
CA ASP A 46 10.49 -4.51 -1.18
C ASP A 46 10.36 -5.70 -2.12
N GLY A 47 11.31 -5.81 -3.05
CA GLY A 47 11.37 -6.87 -4.04
C GLY A 47 12.38 -7.95 -3.66
N ALA A 48 12.00 -9.21 -3.83
CA ALA A 48 12.91 -10.35 -3.67
C ALA A 48 12.93 -11.19 -4.95
N VAL A 49 14.13 -11.49 -5.46
CA VAL A 49 14.34 -12.34 -6.63
C VAL A 49 15.14 -13.60 -6.26
N ASN A 50 14.65 -14.75 -6.71
CA ASN A 50 15.41 -15.99 -6.73
C ASN A 50 16.26 -16.03 -8.01
N LEU A 51 17.56 -15.75 -7.89
CA LEU A 51 18.50 -15.70 -9.01
C LEU A 51 18.61 -17.02 -9.81
N SER A 52 18.30 -18.17 -9.20
CA SER A 52 18.37 -19.47 -9.89
C SER A 52 17.19 -19.74 -10.82
N THR A 53 16.03 -19.14 -10.53
CA THR A 53 14.78 -19.35 -11.27
C THR A 53 14.26 -18.06 -11.92
N SER A 54 14.91 -16.93 -11.64
CA SER A 54 14.46 -15.58 -11.95
C SER A 54 13.05 -15.27 -11.42
N TYR A 55 12.61 -16.03 -10.41
CA TYR A 55 11.29 -15.83 -9.81
C TYR A 55 11.32 -14.66 -8.85
N VAL A 56 10.37 -13.75 -8.99
CA VAL A 56 10.28 -12.52 -8.23
C VAL A 56 9.01 -12.51 -7.40
N SER A 57 9.15 -12.02 -6.17
CA SER A 57 8.05 -11.66 -5.29
C SER A 57 8.27 -10.26 -4.74
N ALA A 58 7.22 -9.46 -4.65
CA ALA A 58 7.25 -8.18 -3.97
C ALA A 58 6.43 -8.24 -2.68
N ARG A 59 6.86 -7.53 -1.65
CA ARG A 59 6.15 -7.42 -0.38
C ARG A 59 5.82 -5.96 -0.11
N GLU A 60 4.57 -5.71 0.27
CA GLU A 60 4.14 -4.41 0.74
C GLU A 60 3.79 -4.46 2.23
N VAL A 61 4.10 -3.40 2.96
CA VAL A 61 3.72 -3.20 4.37
C VAL A 61 3.19 -1.79 4.54
N ILE A 62 1.99 -1.70 5.10
CA ILE A 62 1.32 -0.45 5.43
C ILE A 62 1.43 -0.23 6.94
N GLN A 63 1.96 0.92 7.35
CA GLN A 63 2.11 1.30 8.75
C GLN A 63 1.39 2.62 9.04
N ASN A 64 0.87 2.77 10.25
CA ASN A 64 0.35 4.05 10.71
C ASN A 64 1.50 5.00 11.07
N HIS A 65 1.17 6.26 11.38
CA HIS A 65 2.14 7.28 11.78
C HIS A 65 2.94 6.95 13.06
N GLN A 66 2.56 5.92 13.81
CA GLN A 66 3.23 5.45 15.03
C GLN A 66 4.14 4.24 14.76
N GLY A 67 4.25 3.80 13.50
CA GLY A 67 4.99 2.60 13.10
C GLY A 67 4.26 1.28 13.34
N ASN A 68 2.99 1.32 13.77
CA ASN A 68 2.20 0.10 13.94
C ASN A 68 1.79 -0.43 12.56
N TRP A 69 1.99 -1.73 12.36
CA TRP A 69 1.58 -2.40 11.12
C TRP A 69 0.06 -2.45 11.06
N ILE A 70 -0.49 -1.93 9.97
CA ILE A 70 -1.91 -2.01 9.67
C ILE A 70 -2.18 -3.26 8.84
N LEU A 71 -1.35 -3.47 7.81
CA LEU A 71 -1.55 -4.53 6.81
C LEU A 71 -0.24 -4.88 6.10
N SER A 72 -0.13 -6.12 5.62
CA SER A 72 0.97 -6.55 4.75
C SER A 72 0.44 -7.41 3.61
N PHE A 73 1.07 -7.27 2.44
CA PHE A 73 0.74 -8.02 1.24
C PHE A 73 1.99 -8.67 0.68
N ASN A 74 1.80 -9.79 -0.01
CA ASN A 74 2.85 -10.48 -0.76
C ASN A 74 2.32 -10.75 -2.17
N HIS A 75 3.04 -10.23 -3.16
CA HIS A 75 2.74 -10.34 -4.57
C HIS A 75 3.75 -11.27 -5.21
N SER A 76 3.27 -12.41 -5.69
CA SER A 76 4.08 -13.25 -6.55
C SER A 76 4.05 -12.69 -7.97
N LEU A 77 5.16 -12.13 -8.44
CA LEU A 77 5.27 -11.52 -9.77
C LEU A 77 5.63 -12.55 -10.86
N GLY A 78 6.12 -13.72 -10.46
CA GLY A 78 6.50 -14.78 -11.40
C GLY A 78 7.92 -14.55 -11.93
N VAL A 79 8.19 -14.98 -13.16
CA VAL A 79 9.52 -14.79 -13.77
C VAL A 79 9.57 -13.40 -14.40
N CYS A 80 10.24 -12.44 -13.75
CA CYS A 80 10.48 -11.09 -14.28
C CYS A 80 11.88 -10.59 -13.89
N SER A 81 12.25 -9.39 -14.36
CA SER A 81 13.58 -8.84 -14.03
C SER A 81 13.64 -8.40 -12.57
N PHE A 82 14.85 -8.34 -12.01
CA PHE A 82 15.05 -7.85 -10.64
C PHE A 82 14.54 -6.42 -10.46
N PHE A 83 14.63 -5.58 -11.50
CA PHE A 83 14.10 -4.22 -11.48
C PHE A 83 12.56 -4.20 -11.40
N ASP A 84 11.88 -5.21 -11.95
CA ASP A 84 10.42 -5.31 -11.88
C ASP A 84 9.91 -5.69 -10.48
N GLY A 85 10.76 -6.25 -9.63
CA GLY A 85 10.42 -6.57 -8.24
C GLY A 85 10.49 -5.39 -7.27
N GLU A 86 11.30 -4.38 -7.60
CA GLU A 86 11.52 -3.17 -6.79
C GLU A 86 10.53 -2.04 -7.12
N LEU A 87 9.83 -2.15 -8.26
CA LEU A 87 8.87 -1.16 -8.78
C LEU A 87 7.46 -1.35 -8.21
#